data_AF-A0A8A2V894-F1
#
_entry.id   AF-A0A8A2V894-F1
#
_cell.length_a   1.000
_cell.length_b   1.000
_cell.length_c   1.000
_cell.angle_alpha   90.00
_cell.angle_beta   90.00
_cell.angle_gamma   90.00
#
_symmetry.space_group_name_H-M   'P 1'
#
loop_
_entity.id
_entity.type
_entity.pdbx_description
1 polymer ?
#
loop_
_entity_poly.entity_id
_entity_poly.type
_entity_poly.pdbx_seq_one_letter_code
_entity_poly.pdbx_strand_id
1 'polypeptide(L)'
;MKAIAFSKLVATYPDADVSIEKSVGPRRADVLVEFPEPRSPLGKGIAVEVQHRNNSKDLFATDQDYYDEGFSVLWLSEQHYAEYDVAIDHVQPVWPKALPQLRGYDGLSWPVVDEPSTPEIQIPLPPDYLDHHQSSIRDAFERGQRQRSNRSWTTHQQVWLSKPHQPTNRSLQFAEAPAGGFYLKLSKGKKGQRPEFVHVPLREGDIDSFQHAPDILNSALEKKLVEGEWQDLDVCWIKAYADPITAWLKVISTPDNGYLLELGKKDANGQSNRVKTAFTPSERFHYRFRDFFDSLEPYLSKE
;
A
#
# COMPACT_ATOMS: atom_id res chain seq x y z
N MET A 1 -8.91 -45.35 -19.72
CA MET A 1 -9.07 -44.21 -18.79
C MET A 1 -10.52 -43.72 -18.76
N LYS A 2 -11.05 -43.01 -19.77
CA LYS A 2 -12.46 -42.52 -19.76
C LYS A 2 -13.51 -43.59 -19.41
N ALA A 3 -13.44 -44.77 -20.04
CA ALA A 3 -14.38 -45.87 -19.77
C ALA A 3 -14.28 -46.43 -18.33
N ILE A 4 -13.09 -46.42 -17.73
CA ILE A 4 -12.87 -46.85 -16.34
C ILE A 4 -13.50 -45.82 -15.39
N ALA A 5 -13.26 -44.53 -15.64
CA ALA A 5 -13.89 -43.45 -14.89
C ALA A 5 -15.42 -43.46 -15.00
N PHE A 6 -15.95 -43.65 -16.20
CA PHE A 6 -17.39 -43.82 -16.41
C PHE A 6 -17.96 -44.97 -15.57
N SER A 7 -17.36 -46.15 -15.67
CA SER A 7 -17.79 -47.33 -14.91
C SER A 7 -17.79 -47.09 -13.40
N LYS A 8 -16.71 -46.47 -12.88
CA LYS A 8 -16.58 -46.12 -11.46
C LYS A 8 -17.65 -45.12 -11.01
N LEU A 9 -17.93 -44.10 -11.81
CA LEU A 9 -18.91 -43.05 -11.47
C LEU A 9 -20.33 -43.57 -11.51
N VAL A 10 -20.68 -44.44 -12.47
CA VAL A 10 -21.97 -45.15 -12.49
C VAL A 10 -22.16 -46.00 -11.24
N ALA A 11 -21.11 -46.73 -10.82
CA ALA A 11 -21.17 -47.53 -9.60
C ALA A 11 -21.25 -46.69 -8.32
N THR A 12 -20.62 -45.52 -8.29
CA THR A 12 -20.57 -44.64 -7.11
C THR A 12 -21.83 -43.80 -6.96
N TYR A 13 -22.40 -43.33 -8.08
CA TYR A 13 -23.57 -42.45 -8.12
C TYR A 13 -24.68 -43.12 -8.95
N PRO A 14 -25.33 -44.18 -8.42
CA PRO A 14 -26.30 -44.98 -9.18
C PRO A 14 -27.58 -44.22 -9.56
N ASP A 15 -27.81 -43.09 -8.90
CA ASP A 15 -28.96 -42.23 -9.07
C ASP A 15 -28.67 -40.96 -9.89
N ALA A 16 -27.45 -40.84 -10.44
CA ALA A 16 -27.05 -39.75 -11.33
C ALA A 16 -27.09 -40.18 -12.81
N ASP A 17 -27.35 -39.23 -13.71
CA ASP A 17 -27.14 -39.43 -15.14
C ASP A 17 -25.65 -39.28 -15.45
N VAL A 18 -24.99 -40.36 -15.86
CA VAL A 18 -23.57 -40.35 -16.22
C VAL A 18 -23.45 -40.50 -17.72
N SER A 19 -22.74 -39.56 -18.35
CA SER A 19 -22.58 -39.50 -19.81
C SER A 19 -21.12 -39.25 -20.21
N ILE A 20 -20.76 -39.66 -21.43
CA ILE A 20 -19.41 -39.48 -21.99
C ILE A 20 -19.47 -38.35 -23.02
N GLU A 21 -18.48 -37.46 -23.01
CA GLU A 21 -18.33 -36.37 -24.00
C GLU A 21 -19.55 -35.44 -24.12
N LYS A 22 -20.16 -35.10 -22.98
CA LYS A 22 -21.31 -34.19 -22.89
C LYS A 22 -20.86 -32.74 -22.68
N SER A 23 -21.59 -31.82 -23.30
CA SER A 23 -21.33 -30.38 -23.21
C SER A 23 -21.96 -29.75 -21.99
N VAL A 24 -21.22 -28.85 -21.33
CA VAL A 24 -21.65 -28.03 -20.20
C VAL A 24 -21.19 -26.60 -20.49
N GLY A 25 -22.15 -25.71 -20.78
CA GLY A 25 -21.84 -24.35 -21.23
C GLY A 25 -20.89 -24.33 -22.43
N PRO A 26 -19.75 -23.61 -22.36
CA PRO A 26 -18.77 -23.53 -23.45
C PRO A 26 -17.81 -24.74 -23.51
N ARG A 27 -17.90 -25.69 -22.56
CA ARG A 27 -16.98 -26.83 -22.43
C ARG A 27 -17.64 -28.16 -22.78
N ARG A 28 -16.80 -29.16 -23.00
CA ARG A 28 -17.21 -30.55 -23.22
C ARG A 28 -16.39 -31.44 -22.30
N ALA A 29 -17.05 -31.99 -21.28
CA ALA A 29 -16.44 -32.87 -20.29
C ALA A 29 -16.20 -34.25 -20.88
N ASP A 30 -15.12 -34.92 -20.51
CA ASP A 30 -14.83 -36.28 -20.96
C ASP A 30 -15.83 -37.28 -20.37
N VAL A 31 -16.18 -37.10 -19.10
CA VAL A 31 -17.32 -37.76 -18.44
C VAL A 31 -18.07 -36.71 -17.63
N LEU A 32 -19.39 -36.71 -17.68
CA LEU A 32 -20.24 -35.82 -16.90
C LEU A 32 -21.17 -36.64 -16.03
N VAL A 33 -21.21 -36.30 -14.74
CA VAL A 33 -22.19 -36.80 -13.77
C VAL A 33 -23.19 -35.69 -13.50
N GLU A 34 -24.48 -35.95 -13.68
CA GLU A 34 -25.56 -35.01 -13.39
C GLU A 34 -26.48 -35.59 -12.32
N PHE A 35 -26.63 -34.87 -11.21
CA PHE A 35 -27.54 -35.26 -10.15
C PHE A 35 -28.96 -34.77 -10.47
N PRO A 36 -30.00 -35.56 -10.14
CA PRO A 36 -31.39 -35.14 -10.32
C PRO A 36 -31.73 -33.87 -9.52
N GLU A 37 -31.10 -33.73 -8.35
CA GLU A 37 -31.13 -32.52 -7.52
C GLU A 37 -29.70 -32.18 -7.08
N PRO A 38 -29.33 -30.89 -6.98
CA PRO A 38 -28.01 -30.47 -6.54
C PRO A 38 -27.63 -31.02 -5.16
N ARG A 39 -26.40 -31.54 -5.02
CA ARG A 39 -25.90 -32.16 -3.79
C ARG A 39 -24.80 -31.32 -3.14
N SER A 40 -24.81 -31.20 -1.82
CA SER A 40 -23.65 -30.67 -1.09
C SER A 40 -22.53 -31.72 -1.03
N PRO A 41 -21.26 -31.38 -1.33
CA PRO A 41 -20.74 -30.10 -1.83
C PRO A 41 -20.64 -30.03 -3.36
N LEU A 42 -21.16 -31.03 -4.06
CA LEU A 42 -20.89 -31.30 -5.47
C LEU A 42 -21.69 -30.44 -6.47
N GLY A 43 -22.69 -29.68 -6.02
CA GLY A 43 -23.55 -28.88 -6.88
C GLY A 43 -24.44 -29.74 -7.78
N LYS A 44 -24.65 -29.31 -9.03
CA LYS A 44 -25.50 -30.01 -10.01
C LYS A 44 -24.90 -31.35 -10.46
N GLY A 45 -23.61 -31.57 -10.25
CA GLY A 45 -22.91 -32.69 -10.85
C GLY A 45 -21.40 -32.55 -10.81
N ILE A 46 -20.72 -33.51 -11.44
CA ILE A 46 -19.26 -33.54 -11.55
C ILE A 46 -18.86 -33.57 -13.03
N ALA A 47 -18.12 -32.56 -13.48
CA ALA A 47 -17.43 -32.55 -14.76
C ALA A 47 -16.06 -33.20 -14.60
N VAL A 48 -15.81 -34.27 -15.36
CA VAL A 48 -14.57 -35.04 -15.29
C VAL A 48 -13.74 -34.84 -16.55
N GLU A 49 -12.49 -34.46 -16.37
CA GLU A 49 -11.52 -34.25 -17.45
C GLU A 49 -10.37 -35.26 -17.32
N VAL A 50 -10.13 -36.04 -18.37
CA VAL A 50 -9.08 -37.07 -18.40
C VAL A 50 -7.88 -36.52 -19.15
N GLN A 51 -6.81 -36.22 -18.42
CA GLN A 51 -5.58 -35.72 -19.00
C GLN A 51 -4.66 -36.87 -19.41
N HIS A 52 -4.53 -37.10 -20.73
CA HIS A 52 -3.55 -38.02 -21.29
C HIS A 52 -2.38 -37.25 -21.92
N ARG A 53 -1.19 -37.33 -21.31
CA ARG A 53 0.13 -36.84 -21.77
C ARG A 53 0.27 -35.37 -22.19
N ASN A 54 -0.80 -34.57 -22.24
CA ASN A 54 -0.78 -33.18 -22.70
C ASN A 54 -1.12 -32.21 -21.55
N ASN A 55 -0.11 -31.45 -21.09
CA ASN A 55 -0.24 -30.44 -20.02
C ASN A 55 -0.54 -29.03 -20.54
N SER A 56 -1.05 -28.89 -21.76
CA SER A 56 -1.28 -27.59 -22.41
C SER A 56 -2.67 -26.98 -22.19
N LYS A 57 -3.57 -27.65 -21.45
CA LYS A 57 -4.87 -27.09 -21.10
C LYS A 57 -4.72 -26.09 -19.94
N ASP A 58 -5.33 -24.92 -20.09
CA ASP A 58 -5.51 -23.98 -18.98
C ASP A 58 -6.53 -24.56 -18.00
N LEU A 59 -6.02 -25.16 -16.92
CA LEU A 59 -6.82 -25.84 -15.90
C LEU A 59 -7.75 -24.86 -15.20
N PHE A 60 -7.24 -23.68 -14.82
CA PHE A 60 -8.00 -22.68 -14.07
C PHE A 60 -9.16 -22.09 -14.89
N ALA A 61 -8.92 -21.78 -16.17
CA ALA A 61 -9.99 -21.30 -17.04
C ALA A 61 -11.07 -22.37 -17.26
N THR A 62 -10.66 -23.63 -17.38
CA THR A 62 -11.60 -24.75 -17.55
C THR A 62 -12.42 -25.00 -16.29
N ASP A 63 -11.78 -24.90 -15.11
CA ASP A 63 -12.46 -25.04 -13.82
C ASP A 63 -13.53 -23.97 -13.64
N GLN A 64 -13.19 -22.71 -13.93
CA GLN A 64 -14.11 -21.60 -13.78
C GLN A 64 -15.35 -21.75 -14.68
N ASP A 65 -15.18 -22.19 -15.92
CA ASP A 65 -16.30 -22.41 -16.85
C ASP A 65 -17.27 -23.47 -16.31
N TYR A 66 -16.77 -24.54 -15.67
CA TYR A 66 -17.64 -25.54 -15.02
C TYR A 66 -18.28 -25.03 -13.73
N TYR A 67 -17.56 -24.24 -12.93
CA TYR A 67 -18.09 -23.65 -11.71
C TYR A 67 -19.22 -22.65 -11.98
N ASP A 68 -19.11 -21.87 -13.06
CA ASP A 68 -20.15 -20.91 -13.47
C ASP A 68 -21.47 -21.62 -13.79
N GLU A 69 -21.39 -22.80 -14.41
CA GLU A 69 -22.52 -23.69 -14.72
C GLU A 69 -23.04 -24.48 -13.51
N GLY A 70 -22.30 -24.48 -12.39
CA GLY A 70 -22.71 -25.12 -11.13
C GLY A 70 -22.23 -26.56 -10.96
N PHE A 71 -21.19 -26.97 -11.68
CA PHE A 71 -20.60 -28.31 -11.63
C PHE A 71 -19.29 -28.30 -10.86
N SER A 72 -19.06 -29.33 -10.05
CA SER A 72 -17.75 -29.61 -9.46
C SER A 72 -16.81 -30.23 -10.51
N VAL A 73 -15.50 -30.14 -10.30
CA VAL A 73 -14.52 -30.60 -11.30
C VAL A 73 -13.65 -31.73 -10.75
N LEU A 74 -13.40 -32.75 -11.58
CA LEU A 74 -12.48 -33.85 -11.28
C LEU A 74 -11.47 -34.03 -12.42
N TRP A 75 -10.20 -33.74 -12.12
CA TRP A 75 -9.09 -33.94 -13.05
C TRP A 75 -8.44 -35.30 -12.85
N LEU A 76 -8.46 -36.15 -13.88
CA LEU A 76 -7.89 -37.48 -13.85
C LEU A 76 -6.67 -37.58 -14.78
N SER A 77 -5.48 -37.61 -14.20
CA SER A 77 -4.23 -38.03 -14.87
C SER A 77 -3.97 -39.54 -14.74
N GLU A 78 -2.98 -40.06 -15.47
CA GLU A 78 -2.54 -41.47 -15.41
C GLU A 78 -2.26 -41.96 -13.97
N GLN A 79 -1.81 -41.08 -13.08
CA GLN A 79 -1.44 -41.42 -11.70
C GLN A 79 -2.64 -41.81 -10.82
N HIS A 80 -3.86 -41.43 -11.21
CA HIS A 80 -5.07 -41.77 -10.47
C HIS A 80 -5.66 -43.13 -10.84
N TYR A 81 -5.12 -43.78 -11.88
CA TYR A 81 -5.55 -45.09 -12.32
C TYR A 81 -4.64 -46.17 -11.75
N ALA A 82 -5.26 -47.21 -11.18
CA ALA A 82 -4.57 -48.42 -10.74
C ALA A 82 -5.32 -49.62 -11.32
N GLU A 83 -4.67 -50.33 -12.24
CA GLU A 83 -5.24 -51.48 -12.97
C GLU A 83 -6.59 -51.16 -13.66
N TYR A 84 -7.70 -51.58 -13.06
CA TYR A 84 -9.07 -51.41 -13.56
C TYR A 84 -9.90 -50.47 -12.69
N ASP A 85 -9.28 -49.73 -11.77
CA ASP A 85 -9.94 -48.76 -10.90
C ASP A 85 -9.36 -47.35 -11.05
N VAL A 86 -10.10 -46.35 -10.56
CA VAL A 86 -9.69 -44.95 -10.54
C VAL A 86 -10.09 -44.28 -9.23
N ALA A 87 -9.17 -43.47 -8.68
CA ALA A 87 -9.43 -42.63 -7.52
C ALA A 87 -10.32 -41.44 -7.90
N ILE A 88 -11.37 -41.18 -7.11
CA ILE A 88 -12.36 -40.10 -7.33
C ILE A 88 -12.63 -39.27 -6.07
N ASP A 89 -11.78 -39.40 -5.05
CA ASP A 89 -11.92 -38.77 -3.73
C ASP A 89 -11.47 -37.31 -3.68
N HIS A 90 -10.84 -36.82 -4.75
CA HIS A 90 -10.25 -35.48 -4.87
C HIS A 90 -11.04 -34.55 -5.80
N VAL A 91 -12.37 -34.72 -5.85
CA VAL A 91 -13.26 -33.81 -6.58
C VAL A 91 -13.17 -32.41 -5.97
N GLN A 92 -12.95 -31.41 -6.82
CA GLN A 92 -12.93 -30.01 -6.43
C GLN A 92 -14.36 -29.48 -6.39
N PRO A 93 -14.90 -29.13 -5.21
CA PRO A 93 -16.27 -28.68 -5.08
C PRO A 93 -16.46 -27.32 -5.74
N VAL A 94 -17.64 -27.10 -6.32
CA VAL A 94 -18.00 -25.85 -6.98
C VAL A 94 -17.98 -24.66 -6.00
N TRP A 95 -16.89 -23.88 -5.94
CA TRP A 95 -16.79 -22.67 -5.09
C TRP A 95 -17.04 -21.40 -5.91
N PRO A 96 -17.74 -20.35 -5.40
CA PRO A 96 -18.33 -20.18 -4.06
C PRO A 96 -19.76 -20.75 -3.91
N LYS A 97 -20.29 -21.46 -4.91
CA LYS A 97 -21.68 -22.00 -4.90
C LYS A 97 -21.81 -23.39 -4.23
N ALA A 98 -20.81 -23.83 -3.46
CA ALA A 98 -20.82 -25.13 -2.81
C ALA A 98 -21.95 -25.09 -1.78
N LEU A 99 -23.04 -25.80 -2.06
CA LEU A 99 -24.17 -25.84 -1.15
C LEU A 99 -23.63 -26.29 0.22
N PRO A 100 -23.78 -25.50 1.29
CA PRO A 100 -23.40 -25.94 2.61
C PRO A 100 -24.26 -27.16 3.00
N GLN A 101 -23.67 -28.11 3.74
CA GLN A 101 -24.43 -29.24 4.31
C GLN A 101 -25.61 -28.69 5.12
N LEU A 102 -26.84 -28.97 4.66
CA LEU A 102 -28.09 -28.56 5.28
C LEU A 102 -28.13 -29.12 6.71
N ARG A 103 -27.88 -28.26 7.72
CA ARG A 103 -28.00 -28.63 9.14
C ARG A 103 -29.43 -28.32 9.61
N GLY A 104 -30.41 -29.12 9.19
CA GLY A 104 -31.69 -29.30 9.89
C GLY A 104 -32.57 -28.07 10.16
N TYR A 105 -32.32 -26.90 9.54
CA TYR A 105 -33.11 -25.68 9.71
C TYR A 105 -33.89 -25.27 8.45
N ASP A 106 -33.98 -26.14 7.46
CA ASP A 106 -34.52 -25.79 6.14
C ASP A 106 -35.94 -26.35 5.99
N GLY A 107 -36.94 -25.46 6.10
CA GLY A 107 -38.37 -25.78 6.17
C GLY A 107 -39.16 -24.80 7.04
N LEU A 108 -38.46 -24.02 7.87
CA LEU A 108 -39.01 -22.78 8.37
C LEU A 108 -38.98 -21.78 7.22
N SER A 109 -40.14 -21.29 6.80
CA SER A 109 -40.18 -19.95 6.25
C SER A 109 -39.53 -19.09 7.32
N TRP A 110 -38.36 -18.52 7.02
CA TRP A 110 -37.93 -17.35 7.76
C TRP A 110 -39.17 -16.46 7.80
N PRO A 111 -39.67 -16.01 8.96
CA PRO A 111 -40.60 -14.90 8.93
C PRO A 111 -39.91 -13.89 8.04
N VAL A 112 -40.57 -13.49 6.96
CA VAL A 112 -40.11 -12.36 6.17
C VAL A 112 -40.12 -11.23 7.19
N VAL A 113 -38.98 -11.05 7.84
CA VAL A 113 -38.68 -9.85 8.56
C VAL A 113 -38.71 -8.84 7.44
N ASP A 114 -39.75 -7.99 7.43
CA ASP A 114 -39.71 -6.72 6.72
C ASP A 114 -38.28 -6.21 6.84
N GLU A 115 -37.60 -6.00 5.69
CA GLU A 115 -36.16 -5.72 5.55
C GLU A 115 -35.54 -5.34 6.89
N PRO A 116 -34.58 -6.10 7.46
CA PRO A 116 -34.14 -5.88 8.83
C PRO A 116 -33.87 -4.40 9.00
N SER A 117 -34.81 -3.71 9.65
CA SER A 117 -34.69 -2.29 9.89
C SER A 117 -33.45 -2.25 10.75
N THR A 118 -32.32 -1.85 10.18
CA THR A 118 -31.05 -1.86 10.88
C THR A 118 -31.35 -0.95 12.06
N PRO A 119 -31.53 -1.48 13.29
CA PRO A 119 -32.03 -0.64 14.35
C PRO A 119 -30.98 0.46 14.46
N GLU A 120 -31.41 1.70 14.30
CA GLU A 120 -30.51 2.83 14.33
C GLU A 120 -30.05 2.98 15.78
N ILE A 121 -29.01 2.23 16.15
CA ILE A 121 -28.44 2.26 17.48
C ILE A 121 -27.60 3.53 17.54
N GLN A 122 -28.20 4.59 18.10
CA GLN A 122 -27.48 5.79 18.44
C GLN A 122 -26.66 5.53 19.71
N ILE A 123 -25.35 5.35 19.55
CA ILE A 123 -24.41 5.27 20.66
C ILE A 123 -23.96 6.71 20.96
N PRO A 124 -24.45 7.35 22.05
CA PRO A 124 -23.95 8.66 22.43
C PRO A 124 -22.49 8.53 22.84
N LEU A 125 -21.62 9.27 22.16
CA LEU A 125 -20.22 9.38 22.59
C LEU A 125 -20.19 10.12 23.93
N PRO A 126 -19.44 9.63 24.94
CA PRO A 126 -19.36 10.28 26.24
C PRO A 126 -18.88 11.74 26.09
N PRO A 127 -19.67 12.75 26.50
CA PRO A 127 -19.31 14.16 26.32
C PRO A 127 -17.98 14.51 26.99
N ASP A 128 -17.78 14.03 28.22
CA ASP A 128 -16.57 14.27 29.01
C ASP A 128 -15.30 13.75 28.31
N TYR A 129 -15.40 12.64 27.58
CA TYR A 129 -14.29 12.09 26.79
C TYR A 129 -14.00 12.97 25.57
N LEU A 130 -15.03 13.44 24.88
CA LEU A 130 -14.87 14.32 23.72
C LEU A 130 -14.29 15.67 24.13
N ASP A 131 -14.74 16.25 25.24
CA ASP A 131 -14.23 17.53 25.75
C ASP A 131 -12.76 17.41 26.17
N HIS A 132 -12.41 16.33 26.88
CA HIS A 132 -11.02 16.10 27.31
C HIS A 132 -10.06 15.84 26.13
N HIS A 133 -10.54 15.23 25.04
CA HIS A 133 -9.74 14.87 23.88
C HIS A 133 -10.02 15.73 22.63
N GLN A 134 -10.74 16.83 22.76
CA GLN A 134 -11.24 17.65 21.65
C GLN A 134 -10.11 18.08 20.70
N SER A 135 -8.98 18.54 21.24
CA SER A 135 -7.81 18.96 20.46
C SER A 135 -7.21 17.82 19.65
N SER A 136 -7.00 16.66 20.29
CA SER A 136 -6.43 15.47 19.64
C SER A 136 -7.34 14.91 18.55
N ILE A 137 -8.65 14.87 18.80
CA ILE A 137 -9.67 14.40 17.85
C ILE A 137 -9.75 15.37 16.67
N ARG A 138 -9.77 16.69 16.92
CA ARG A 138 -9.74 17.71 15.87
C ARG A 138 -8.49 17.57 15.00
N ASP A 139 -7.31 17.46 15.62
CA ASP A 139 -6.06 17.26 14.91
C ASP A 139 -6.05 15.96 14.08
N ALA A 140 -6.64 14.88 14.60
CA ALA A 140 -6.74 13.61 13.89
C ALA A 140 -7.75 13.67 12.73
N PHE A 141 -8.90 14.30 12.95
CA PHE A 141 -9.92 14.51 11.92
C PHE A 141 -9.39 15.38 10.80
N GLU A 142 -8.76 16.50 11.13
CA GLU A 142 -8.08 17.36 10.16
C GLU A 142 -7.02 16.55 9.42
N ARG A 143 -6.08 15.88 10.10
CA ARG A 143 -5.09 15.00 9.45
C ARG A 143 -5.72 13.94 8.52
N GLY A 144 -6.86 13.37 8.89
CA GLY A 144 -7.57 12.37 8.09
C GLY A 144 -8.26 12.95 6.85
N GLN A 145 -8.93 14.09 6.97
CA GLN A 145 -9.51 14.83 5.83
C GLN A 145 -8.44 15.23 4.84
N ARG A 146 -7.33 15.70 5.39
CA ARG A 146 -6.12 16.04 4.69
C ARG A 146 -5.55 14.81 3.92
N GLN A 147 -5.49 13.61 4.51
CA GLN A 147 -5.00 12.41 3.82
C GLN A 147 -5.92 11.84 2.72
N ARG A 148 -7.23 12.16 2.73
CA ARG A 148 -8.22 11.63 1.77
C ARG A 148 -8.33 12.44 0.47
N SER A 149 -7.61 13.54 0.33
CA SER A 149 -7.68 14.33 -0.90
C SER A 149 -6.97 13.57 -2.05
N ASN A 150 -7.58 13.52 -3.24
CA ASN A 150 -6.96 13.01 -4.48
C ASN A 150 -5.73 13.81 -4.96
N ARG A 151 -5.20 14.71 -4.12
CA ARG A 151 -4.09 15.59 -4.46
C ARG A 151 -2.77 14.83 -4.24
N SER A 152 -1.82 15.00 -5.14
CA SER A 152 -0.45 14.57 -4.91
C SER A 152 0.33 15.66 -4.18
N TRP A 153 1.50 15.32 -3.63
CA TRP A 153 2.42 16.32 -3.10
C TRP A 153 2.75 17.34 -4.19
N THR A 154 2.55 18.62 -3.89
CA THR A 154 2.89 19.71 -4.83
C THR A 154 4.18 20.37 -4.37
N THR A 155 5.18 20.41 -5.24
CA THR A 155 6.44 21.12 -4.95
C THR A 155 6.30 22.56 -5.43
N HIS A 156 6.33 23.50 -4.51
CA HIS A 156 6.21 24.93 -4.78
C HIS A 156 7.56 25.55 -5.11
N GLN A 157 8.61 25.17 -4.38
CA GLN A 157 9.98 25.63 -4.61
C GLN A 157 11.00 24.51 -4.46
N GLN A 158 12.12 24.61 -5.18
CA GLN A 158 13.18 23.61 -5.13
C GLN A 158 14.55 24.20 -5.42
N VAL A 159 15.52 23.90 -4.56
CA VAL A 159 16.95 24.14 -4.81
C VAL A 159 17.70 22.81 -4.95
N TRP A 160 18.44 22.68 -6.05
CA TRP A 160 19.29 21.52 -6.31
C TRP A 160 20.64 21.66 -5.60
N LEU A 161 21.00 20.62 -4.84
CA LEU A 161 22.28 20.50 -4.13
C LEU A 161 23.31 19.71 -4.96
N SER A 162 22.84 18.95 -5.96
CA SER A 162 23.65 18.22 -6.93
C SER A 162 23.66 18.92 -8.29
N LYS A 163 24.74 18.73 -9.05
CA LYS A 163 24.80 19.15 -10.46
C LYS A 163 23.96 18.20 -11.33
N PRO A 164 23.35 18.67 -12.45
CA PRO A 164 22.46 17.84 -13.29
C PRO A 164 23.09 16.55 -13.82
N HIS A 165 24.41 16.53 -14.04
CA HIS A 165 25.14 15.38 -14.58
C HIS A 165 25.60 14.38 -13.51
N GLN A 166 25.37 14.67 -12.22
CA GLN A 166 25.74 13.75 -11.15
C GLN A 166 24.75 12.58 -11.08
N PRO A 167 25.22 11.36 -10.74
CA PRO A 167 24.36 10.17 -10.64
C PRO A 167 23.39 10.22 -9.45
N THR A 168 23.62 11.14 -8.51
CA THR A 168 22.77 11.35 -7.33
C THR A 168 21.97 12.64 -7.46
N ASN A 169 20.66 12.53 -7.29
CA ASN A 169 19.75 13.66 -7.16
C ASN A 169 19.66 14.07 -5.70
N ARG A 170 20.01 15.32 -5.42
CA ARG A 170 20.00 15.92 -4.08
C ARG A 170 19.29 17.25 -4.16
N SER A 171 18.25 17.43 -3.37
CA SER A 171 17.50 18.68 -3.37
C SER A 171 16.89 18.99 -2.02
N LEU A 172 16.77 20.28 -1.77
CA LEU A 172 15.91 20.85 -0.75
C LEU A 172 14.66 21.39 -1.45
N GLN A 173 13.48 21.01 -0.97
CA GLN A 173 12.19 21.28 -1.56
C GLN A 173 11.25 21.87 -0.52
N PHE A 174 10.44 22.85 -0.93
CA PHE A 174 9.28 23.29 -0.20
C PHE A 174 8.05 22.71 -0.88
N ALA A 175 7.32 21.89 -0.15
CA ALA A 175 6.22 21.11 -0.71
C ALA A 175 4.98 21.19 0.18
N GLU A 176 3.83 21.20 -0.46
CA GLU A 176 2.54 21.08 0.20
C GLU A 176 2.09 19.63 0.14
N ALA A 177 1.65 19.11 1.29
CA ALA A 177 1.13 17.75 1.33
C ALA A 177 -0.24 17.69 0.62
N PRO A 178 -0.69 16.51 0.15
CA PRO A 178 -2.09 16.28 -0.29
C PRO A 178 -3.11 16.79 0.72
N ALA A 179 -2.67 16.65 1.95
CA ALA A 179 -3.23 17.09 3.19
C ALA A 179 -3.35 18.59 3.37
N GLY A 180 -2.77 19.43 2.53
CA GLY A 180 -2.49 20.79 2.94
C GLY A 180 -1.49 20.84 4.10
N GLY A 181 -1.06 22.05 4.39
CA GLY A 181 0.10 22.28 5.23
C GLY A 181 1.40 22.15 4.43
N PHE A 182 2.34 23.00 4.79
CA PHE A 182 3.62 23.13 4.11
C PHE A 182 4.71 22.34 4.82
N TYR A 183 5.66 21.83 4.04
CA TYR A 183 6.75 21.00 4.53
C TYR A 183 8.06 21.40 3.86
N LEU A 184 9.12 21.44 4.66
CA LEU A 184 10.48 21.45 4.16
C LEU A 184 10.96 20.01 3.98
N LYS A 185 11.49 19.70 2.81
CA LYS A 185 11.93 18.36 2.43
C LYS A 185 13.37 18.39 1.96
N LEU A 186 14.24 17.65 2.64
CA LEU A 186 15.58 17.36 2.16
C LEU A 186 15.60 15.93 1.62
N SER A 187 16.11 15.75 0.40
CA SER A 187 16.18 14.44 -0.25
C SER A 187 17.53 14.16 -0.87
N LYS A 188 17.91 12.88 -0.85
CA LYS A 188 19.13 12.34 -1.46
C LYS A 188 18.83 10.95 -2.01
N GLY A 189 19.09 10.74 -3.29
CA GLY A 189 18.92 9.42 -3.89
C GLY A 189 19.76 9.24 -5.14
N LYS A 190 20.07 7.99 -5.49
CA LYS A 190 20.61 7.64 -6.82
C LYS A 190 19.47 7.61 -7.83
N LYS A 191 19.77 7.97 -9.08
CA LYS A 191 18.78 7.87 -10.17
C LYS A 191 18.27 6.42 -10.27
N GLY A 192 16.94 6.25 -10.25
CA GLY A 192 16.29 4.93 -10.30
C GLY A 192 16.10 4.22 -8.94
N GLN A 193 16.58 4.79 -7.83
CA GLN A 193 16.31 4.28 -6.48
C GLN A 193 15.36 5.21 -5.72
N ARG A 194 14.60 4.66 -4.77
CA ARG A 194 13.79 5.47 -3.86
C ARG A 194 14.72 6.37 -3.04
N PRO A 195 14.58 7.71 -3.10
CA PRO A 195 15.46 8.60 -2.36
C PRO A 195 15.19 8.48 -0.86
N GLU A 196 16.24 8.65 -0.08
CA GLU A 196 16.15 8.96 1.33
C GLU A 196 15.66 10.41 1.47
N PHE A 197 14.69 10.66 2.35
CA PHE A 197 14.17 11.99 2.59
C PHE A 197 13.67 12.17 4.01
N VAL A 198 13.65 13.43 4.45
CA VAL A 198 13.01 13.86 5.69
C VAL A 198 12.03 14.98 5.37
N HIS A 199 10.88 14.97 6.05
CA HIS A 199 9.88 16.04 5.98
C HIS A 199 9.76 16.73 7.33
N VAL A 200 9.95 18.04 7.33
CA VAL A 200 9.74 18.92 8.48
C VAL A 200 8.46 19.72 8.23
N PRO A 201 7.39 19.53 9.05
CA PRO A 201 6.17 20.32 8.92
C PRO A 201 6.44 21.78 9.27
N LEU A 202 5.86 22.71 8.52
CA LEU A 202 6.01 24.15 8.68
C LEU A 202 4.68 24.79 9.10
N ARG A 203 4.79 25.85 9.89
CA ARG A 203 3.71 26.72 10.38
C ARG A 203 4.09 28.17 10.10
N GLU A 204 3.10 29.06 10.16
CA GLU A 204 3.28 30.51 9.98
C GLU A 204 4.36 31.10 10.92
N GLY A 205 4.35 30.71 12.21
CA GLY A 205 5.35 31.15 13.18
C GLY A 205 6.79 30.67 12.92
N ASP A 206 7.04 29.81 11.94
CA ASP A 206 8.39 29.34 11.61
C ASP A 206 9.13 30.30 10.64
N ILE A 207 8.46 31.34 10.10
CA ILE A 207 9.03 32.28 9.11
C ILE A 207 10.25 33.00 9.65
N ASP A 208 10.21 33.45 10.90
CA ASP A 208 11.31 34.20 11.54
C ASP A 208 12.61 33.36 11.57
N SER A 209 12.47 32.05 11.80
CA SER A 209 13.61 31.12 11.75
C SER A 209 14.18 30.97 10.34
N PHE A 210 13.37 31.14 9.30
CA PHE A 210 13.81 31.02 7.92
C PHE A 210 14.55 32.25 7.39
N GLN A 211 14.26 33.44 7.90
CA GLN A 211 15.02 34.64 7.54
C GLN A 211 16.52 34.47 7.85
N HIS A 212 16.84 33.69 8.89
CA HIS A 212 18.21 33.39 9.31
C HIS A 212 18.81 32.15 8.62
N ALA A 213 18.01 31.36 7.90
CA ALA A 213 18.47 30.12 7.29
C ALA A 213 19.52 30.32 6.18
N PRO A 214 19.47 31.38 5.33
CA PRO A 214 20.54 31.66 4.38
C PRO A 214 21.88 32.04 5.04
N ASP A 215 21.83 32.65 6.23
CA ASP A 215 23.03 33.17 6.90
C ASP A 215 23.91 32.06 7.48
N ILE A 216 23.33 30.89 7.78
CA ILE A 216 24.11 29.74 8.24
C ILE A 216 25.13 29.28 7.20
N LEU A 217 24.85 29.47 5.90
CA LEU A 217 25.80 29.15 4.85
C LEU A 217 26.95 30.15 4.85
N ASN A 218 26.66 31.45 4.96
CA ASN A 218 27.70 32.48 5.02
C ASN A 218 28.61 32.26 6.23
N SER A 219 28.01 32.08 7.41
CA SER A 219 28.75 31.81 8.65
C SER A 219 29.57 30.51 8.55
N ALA A 220 29.01 29.45 7.96
CA ALA A 220 29.73 28.19 7.79
C ALA A 220 30.92 28.29 6.84
N LEU A 221 30.82 29.08 5.76
CA LEU A 221 31.91 29.26 4.80
C LEU A 221 33.04 30.16 5.30
N GLU A 222 32.77 31.04 6.27
CA GLU A 222 33.80 31.87 6.91
C GLU A 222 34.63 31.11 7.95
N LYS A 223 34.13 29.98 8.44
CA LYS A 223 34.82 29.17 9.45
C LYS A 223 35.98 28.40 8.84
N LYS A 224 37.12 28.39 9.54
CA LYS A 224 38.28 27.59 9.15
C LYS A 224 37.98 26.10 9.33
N LEU A 225 38.12 25.34 8.26
CA LEU A 225 37.99 23.89 8.28
C LEU A 225 39.24 23.26 8.92
N VAL A 226 39.03 22.29 9.80
CA VAL A 226 40.11 21.42 10.30
C VAL A 226 40.06 20.12 9.50
N GLU A 227 41.14 19.86 8.79
CA GLU A 227 41.29 18.65 7.98
C GLU A 227 41.30 17.40 8.87
N GLY A 228 40.61 16.34 8.43
CA GLY A 228 40.58 15.05 9.13
C GLY A 228 39.44 14.88 10.16
N GLU A 229 38.70 15.94 10.49
CA GLU A 229 37.59 15.86 11.46
C GLU A 229 36.24 16.28 10.87
N TRP A 230 35.18 15.71 11.43
CA TRP A 230 33.81 16.16 11.18
C TRP A 230 33.50 17.35 12.07
N GLN A 231 33.08 18.47 11.48
CA GLN A 231 32.80 19.67 12.27
C GLN A 231 31.40 20.20 12.00
N ASP A 232 30.71 20.53 13.08
CA ASP A 232 29.45 21.22 13.02
C ASP A 232 29.73 22.71 12.79
N LEU A 233 29.52 23.18 11.57
CA LEU A 233 29.85 24.55 11.20
C LEU A 233 28.79 25.50 11.71
N ASP A 234 27.52 25.28 11.37
CA ASP A 234 26.45 26.15 11.87
C ASP A 234 25.07 25.47 11.86
N VAL A 235 24.13 25.97 12.66
CA VAL A 235 22.78 25.40 12.85
C VAL A 235 21.73 26.50 12.89
N CYS A 236 20.72 26.41 12.01
CA CYS A 236 19.46 27.13 12.12
C CYS A 236 18.39 26.22 12.74
N TRP A 237 17.79 26.66 13.84
CA TRP A 237 16.66 25.98 14.46
C TRP A 237 15.37 26.45 13.80
N ILE A 238 14.80 25.60 12.94
CA ILE A 238 13.53 25.87 12.28
C ILE A 238 12.39 25.88 13.30
N LYS A 239 12.41 24.90 14.23
CA LYS A 239 11.45 24.80 15.33
C LYS A 239 12.18 24.74 16.66
N ALA A 240 11.78 25.62 17.57
CA ALA A 240 12.40 25.77 18.88
C ALA A 240 12.14 24.54 19.77
N TYR A 241 12.91 24.40 20.85
CA TYR A 241 12.80 23.30 21.81
C TYR A 241 11.43 23.17 22.49
N ALA A 242 10.63 24.23 22.50
CA ALA A 242 9.28 24.24 23.06
C ALA A 242 8.22 23.63 22.14
N ASP A 243 8.54 23.39 20.86
CA ASP A 243 7.61 22.73 19.94
C ASP A 243 7.52 21.22 20.21
N PRO A 244 6.36 20.59 19.96
CA PRO A 244 6.22 19.13 20.03
C PRO A 244 7.13 18.39 19.03
N ILE A 245 7.66 19.12 18.04
CA ILE A 245 8.66 18.64 17.09
C ILE A 245 9.75 19.70 17.01
N THR A 246 10.94 19.38 17.49
CA THR A 246 12.14 20.19 17.27
C THR A 246 12.70 19.90 15.89
N ALA A 247 13.14 20.93 15.17
CA ALA A 247 13.67 20.77 13.81
C ALA A 247 14.82 21.73 13.55
N TRP A 248 15.82 21.26 12.82
CA TRP A 248 17.05 22.01 12.55
C TRP A 248 17.53 21.80 11.12
N LEU A 249 18.15 22.85 10.57
CA LEU A 249 18.94 22.84 9.36
C LEU A 249 20.39 23.15 9.74
N LYS A 250 21.31 22.29 9.33
CA LYS A 250 22.70 22.32 9.81
C LYS A 250 23.70 22.16 8.68
N VAL A 251 24.77 22.92 8.74
CA VAL A 251 25.92 22.79 7.83
C VAL A 251 27.06 22.10 8.57
N ILE A 252 27.65 21.08 7.93
CA ILE A 252 28.68 20.22 8.52
C ILE A 252 29.85 20.16 7.54
N SER A 253 31.09 20.25 8.03
CA SER A 253 32.28 19.94 7.24
C SER A 253 32.62 18.46 7.30
N THR A 254 33.09 17.93 6.19
CA THR A 254 33.62 16.57 6.10
C THR A 254 35.14 16.57 6.27
N PRO A 255 35.75 15.42 6.67
CA PRO A 255 37.21 15.30 6.83
C PRO A 255 38.03 15.67 5.59
N ASP A 256 37.44 15.57 4.40
CA ASP A 256 38.01 15.94 3.09
C ASP A 256 37.72 17.40 2.69
N ASN A 257 37.39 18.28 3.66
CA ASN A 257 37.05 19.69 3.45
C ASN A 257 35.83 19.92 2.53
N GLY A 258 34.93 18.95 2.45
CA GLY A 258 33.63 19.08 1.81
C GLY A 258 32.56 19.65 2.76
N TYR A 259 31.39 19.96 2.20
CA TYR A 259 30.25 20.49 2.93
C TYR A 259 29.03 19.59 2.80
N LEU A 260 28.40 19.30 3.93
CA LEU A 260 27.09 18.64 4.01
C LEU A 260 26.04 19.60 4.55
N LEU A 261 24.83 19.44 4.00
CA LEU A 261 23.61 19.99 4.56
C LEU A 261 22.85 18.86 5.25
N GLU A 262 22.50 19.06 6.52
CA GLU A 262 21.67 18.17 7.31
C GLU A 262 20.34 18.86 7.61
N LEU A 263 19.23 18.17 7.32
CA LEU A 263 17.91 18.53 7.82
C LEU A 263 17.48 17.43 8.78
N GLY A 264 17.04 17.83 9.96
CA GLY A 264 16.62 16.90 11.00
C GLY A 264 15.38 17.36 11.74
N LYS A 265 14.66 16.40 12.29
CA LYS A 265 13.60 16.63 13.27
C LYS A 265 13.66 15.60 14.39
N LYS A 266 13.18 15.99 15.57
CA LYS A 266 13.03 15.10 16.72
C LYS A 266 11.67 15.35 17.37
N ASP A 267 10.92 14.28 17.56
CA ASP A 267 9.60 14.32 18.19
C ASP A 267 9.70 14.39 19.73
N ALA A 268 8.57 14.65 20.38
CA ALA A 268 8.44 14.66 21.85
C ALA A 268 8.82 13.32 22.51
N ASN A 269 8.73 12.21 21.78
CA ASN A 269 9.10 10.87 22.25
C ASN A 269 10.62 10.60 22.14
N GLY A 270 11.38 11.56 21.61
CA GLY A 270 12.82 11.47 21.46
C GLY A 270 13.29 10.77 20.17
N GLN A 271 12.38 10.32 19.29
CA GLN A 271 12.74 9.75 18.01
C GLN A 271 13.21 10.85 17.06
N SER A 272 14.44 10.69 16.55
CA SER A 272 15.03 11.61 15.58
C SER A 272 15.02 11.02 14.18
N ASN A 273 14.64 11.83 13.19
CA ASN A 273 14.79 11.51 11.78
C ASN A 273 15.58 12.64 11.10
N ARG A 274 16.65 12.28 10.37
CA ARG A 274 17.57 13.24 9.75
C ARG A 274 18.14 12.69 8.45
N VAL A 275 18.42 13.58 7.51
CA VAL A 275 19.10 13.27 6.25
C VAL A 275 20.29 14.20 6.09
N LYS A 276 21.45 13.65 5.70
CA LYS A 276 22.65 14.43 5.36
C LYS A 276 23.00 14.28 3.89
N THR A 277 23.27 15.39 3.22
CA THR A 277 23.58 15.39 1.80
C THR A 277 24.65 16.41 1.44
N ALA A 278 25.58 16.03 0.55
CA ALA A 278 26.67 16.92 0.16
C ALA A 278 26.19 17.97 -0.85
N PHE A 279 26.69 19.18 -0.71
CA PHE A 279 26.51 20.29 -1.65
C PHE A 279 27.86 20.92 -1.99
N THR A 280 27.89 21.75 -3.03
CA THR A 280 29.10 22.49 -3.42
C THR A 280 28.82 23.98 -3.30
N PRO A 281 29.51 24.70 -2.39
CA PRO A 281 29.32 26.14 -2.27
C PRO A 281 29.79 26.84 -3.54
N SER A 282 29.00 27.82 -3.97
CA SER A 282 29.31 28.74 -5.07
C SER A 282 28.43 29.97 -4.91
N GLU A 283 28.82 31.10 -5.47
CA GLU A 283 28.00 32.33 -5.42
C GLU A 283 26.60 32.09 -6.00
N ARG A 284 26.53 31.36 -7.13
CA ARG A 284 25.25 30.97 -7.75
C ARG A 284 24.40 30.09 -6.85
N PHE A 285 25.03 29.18 -6.08
CA PHE A 285 24.32 28.35 -5.11
C PHE A 285 23.80 29.20 -3.95
N HIS A 286 24.62 30.10 -3.41
CA HIS A 286 24.21 31.04 -2.36
C HIS A 286 22.98 31.86 -2.76
N TYR A 287 23.02 32.47 -3.95
CA TYR A 287 21.89 33.24 -4.46
C TYR A 287 20.61 32.38 -4.53
N ARG A 288 20.69 31.18 -5.12
CA ARG A 288 19.54 30.27 -5.24
C ARG A 288 19.02 29.76 -3.90
N PHE A 289 19.91 29.58 -2.93
CA PHE A 289 19.54 29.12 -1.60
C PHE A 289 18.82 30.23 -0.83
N ARG A 290 19.31 31.46 -0.92
CA ARG A 290 18.62 32.63 -0.36
C ARG A 290 17.25 32.85 -1.01
N ASP A 291 17.22 32.91 -2.35
CA ASP A 291 15.98 33.03 -3.14
C ASP A 291 14.95 31.92 -2.81
N PHE A 292 15.43 30.70 -2.56
CA PHE A 292 14.58 29.61 -2.10
C PHE A 292 13.89 29.91 -0.76
N PHE A 293 14.57 30.48 0.23
CA PHE A 293 13.96 30.81 1.52
C PHE A 293 13.09 32.08 1.46
N ASP A 294 13.55 33.10 0.75
CA ASP A 294 12.80 34.35 0.56
C ASP A 294 11.46 34.09 -0.14
N SER A 295 11.44 33.15 -1.09
CA SER A 295 10.22 32.76 -1.81
C SER A 295 9.21 31.95 -0.98
N LEU A 296 9.54 31.56 0.27
CA LEU A 296 8.62 30.84 1.16
C LEU A 296 7.68 31.77 1.92
N GLU A 297 8.11 33.01 2.16
CA GLU A 297 7.37 34.01 2.95
C GLU A 297 5.92 34.20 2.48
N PRO A 298 5.60 34.30 1.17
CA PRO A 298 4.23 34.47 0.71
C PRO A 298 3.31 33.27 0.96
N TYR A 299 3.86 32.07 1.18
CA TYR A 299 3.10 30.86 1.45
C TYR A 299 2.82 30.67 2.93
N LEU A 300 3.74 31.09 3.78
CA LEU A 300 3.64 30.92 5.22
C LEU A 300 2.98 32.13 5.89
N SER A 301 2.92 33.30 5.23
CA SER A 301 2.28 34.54 5.75
C SER A 301 0.82 34.71 5.30
N LYS A 302 0.18 33.69 4.71
CA LYS A 302 -1.20 33.78 4.20
C LYS A 302 -2.20 33.04 5.08
N GLU A 303 -3.05 33.86 5.70
CA GLU A 303 -4.33 33.60 6.41
C GLU A 303 -4.29 32.90 7.77
#